data_AF-A0A2M7Z012-F1
#
_entry.id   AF-A0A2M7Z012-F1
#
_cell.length_a   1.000
_cell.length_b   1.000
_cell.length_c   1.000
_cell.angle_alpha   90.00
_cell.angle_beta   90.00
_cell.angle_gamma   90.00
#
_symmetry.space_group_name_H-M   'P 1'
#
loop_
_entity.id
_entity.type
_entity.pdbx_description
1 polymer ?
#
loop_
_entity_poly.entity_id
_entity_poly.type
_entity_poly.pdbx_seq_one_letter_code
_entity_poly.pdbx_strand_id
1 'polypeptide(L)'
;MSILATKDTHVVIQGGLAGVNAARRMAEFRYMIKQPLNVSAFVYPPDAGKTNEIICGTELVMIPIYKTVAEATASHPEINTSLVYIGADRAYVGTMEALNDPHIKTVSMITEGVPEKDAKLLGKHARKLGKTFNGPSSIGVVSAGECRLGVIGGAFDNLVACKLYRPGSFGVITKSGGLSNEIIWICSQFADGITTAIGIGGDAYPGTDYV
;
A
#
# COMPACT_ATOMS: atom_id res chain seq x y z
N MET A 1 -12.25 -13.17 -5.01
CA MET A 1 -11.89 -13.10 -3.58
C MET A 1 -10.63 -12.26 -3.49
N SER A 2 -10.67 -11.15 -2.75
CA SER A 2 -9.53 -10.26 -2.58
C SER A 2 -8.93 -10.42 -1.18
N ILE A 3 -7.61 -10.31 -1.08
CA ILE A 3 -6.87 -10.47 0.19
C ILE A 3 -5.97 -9.26 0.44
N LEU A 4 -5.69 -8.98 1.72
CA LEU A 4 -4.89 -7.86 2.26
C LEU A 4 -5.42 -6.45 1.95
N ALA A 5 -5.65 -6.14 0.67
CA ALA A 5 -6.24 -4.90 0.20
C ALA A 5 -7.62 -5.20 -0.37
N THR A 6 -8.68 -4.71 0.27
CA THR A 6 -10.08 -4.96 -0.11
C THR A 6 -10.82 -3.64 -0.26
N LYS A 7 -12.09 -3.70 -0.65
CA LYS A 7 -12.97 -2.53 -0.65
C LYS A 7 -13.02 -1.76 0.69
N ASP A 8 -12.85 -2.46 1.81
CA ASP A 8 -12.92 -1.89 3.17
C ASP A 8 -11.56 -1.33 3.65
N THR A 9 -10.54 -1.32 2.78
CA THR A 9 -9.20 -0.85 3.12
C THR A 9 -9.11 0.68 3.07
N HIS A 10 -8.91 1.29 4.24
CA HIS A 10 -8.62 2.72 4.40
C HIS A 10 -7.17 2.92 4.84
N VAL A 11 -6.48 3.84 4.18
CA VAL A 11 -5.03 3.94 4.20
C VAL A 11 -4.56 5.24 4.86
N VAL A 12 -3.61 5.11 5.76
CA VAL A 12 -2.69 6.20 6.15
C VAL A 12 -1.37 6.02 5.42
N ILE A 13 -0.89 7.08 4.76
CA ILE A 13 0.42 7.06 4.10
C ILE A 13 1.44 7.74 5.00
N GLN A 14 2.46 7.00 5.42
CA GLN A 14 3.60 7.57 6.13
C GLN A 14 4.68 8.00 5.12
N GLY A 15 4.90 9.29 4.97
CA GLY A 15 5.90 9.81 4.03
C GLY A 15 5.48 11.12 3.37
N GLY A 16 6.46 11.85 2.86
CA GLY A 16 6.27 13.14 2.17
C GLY A 16 5.98 12.95 0.68
N LEU A 17 6.77 13.61 -0.18
CA LEU A 17 6.55 13.65 -1.62
C LEU A 17 6.40 12.27 -2.29
N ALA A 18 7.18 11.27 -1.88
CA ALA A 18 7.06 9.91 -2.41
C ALA A 18 5.68 9.28 -2.10
N GLY A 19 5.17 9.51 -0.88
CA GLY A 19 3.83 9.09 -0.48
C GLY A 19 2.73 9.83 -1.24
N VAL A 20 2.92 11.14 -1.48
CA VAL A 20 1.98 11.95 -2.29
C VAL A 20 1.90 11.43 -3.73
N ASN A 21 3.05 11.10 -4.33
CA ASN A 21 3.09 10.50 -5.67
C ASN A 21 2.38 9.13 -5.70
N ALA A 22 2.56 8.31 -4.67
CA ALA A 22 1.83 7.05 -4.54
C ALA A 22 0.32 7.26 -4.41
N ALA A 23 -0.12 8.24 -3.60
CA ALA A 23 -1.52 8.59 -3.45
C ALA A 23 -2.16 9.01 -4.79
N ARG A 24 -1.43 9.76 -5.62
CA ARG A 24 -1.89 10.10 -7.00
C ARG A 24 -2.09 8.86 -7.87
N ARG A 25 -1.17 7.89 -7.81
CA ARG A 25 -1.30 6.60 -8.53
C ARG A 25 -2.44 5.73 -8.01
N MET A 26 -2.70 5.79 -6.70
CA MET A 26 -3.85 5.14 -6.09
C MET A 26 -5.15 5.83 -6.50
N ALA A 27 -5.18 7.17 -6.61
CA ALA A 27 -6.32 7.95 -7.08
C ALA A 27 -6.66 7.65 -8.56
N GLU A 28 -5.64 7.52 -9.43
CA GLU A 28 -5.81 7.05 -10.82
C GLU A 28 -6.56 5.71 -10.87
N PHE A 29 -6.17 4.75 -10.02
CA PHE A 29 -6.83 3.45 -9.93
C PHE A 29 -8.26 3.57 -9.40
N ARG A 30 -8.48 4.38 -8.35
CA ARG A 30 -9.81 4.61 -7.76
C ARG A 30 -10.77 5.26 -8.76
N TYR A 31 -10.30 6.22 -9.53
CA TYR A 31 -11.05 6.80 -10.65
C TYR A 31 -11.42 5.75 -11.71
N MET A 32 -10.48 4.89 -12.10
CA MET A 32 -10.73 3.81 -13.07
C MET A 32 -11.88 2.88 -12.64
N ILE A 33 -11.99 2.58 -11.34
CA ILE A 33 -13.05 1.72 -10.78
C ILE A 33 -14.27 2.49 -10.28
N LYS A 34 -14.33 3.81 -10.50
CA LYS A 34 -15.42 4.71 -10.07
C LYS A 34 -15.69 4.65 -8.57
N GLN A 35 -14.64 4.64 -7.76
CA GLN A 35 -14.72 4.67 -6.30
C GLN A 35 -13.99 5.88 -5.72
N PRO A 36 -14.39 6.37 -4.54
CA PRO A 36 -13.68 7.45 -3.87
C PRO A 36 -12.25 7.02 -3.48
N LEU A 37 -11.38 8.01 -3.32
CA LEU A 37 -10.03 7.78 -2.83
C LEU A 37 -10.08 7.21 -1.40
N ASN A 38 -9.32 6.15 -1.15
CA ASN A 38 -9.27 5.47 0.15
C ASN A 38 -8.05 5.84 1.01
N VAL A 39 -7.38 6.94 0.66
CA VAL A 39 -6.31 7.52 1.47
C VAL A 39 -6.97 8.57 2.37
N SER A 40 -7.10 8.26 3.67
CA SER A 40 -7.77 9.15 4.62
C SER A 40 -6.80 10.18 5.21
N ALA A 41 -5.51 9.84 5.34
CA ALA A 41 -4.54 10.69 6.03
C ALA A 41 -3.10 10.46 5.56
N PHE A 42 -2.25 11.47 5.78
CA PHE A 42 -0.80 11.35 5.72
C PHE A 42 -0.20 11.49 7.12
N VAL A 43 0.95 10.84 7.34
CA VAL A 43 1.81 11.07 8.50
C VAL A 43 3.16 11.53 8.00
N TYR A 44 3.44 12.81 8.23
CA TYR A 44 4.71 13.43 7.87
C TYR A 44 5.00 14.60 8.81
N PRO A 45 5.74 14.38 9.92
CA PRO A 45 5.94 15.38 10.96
C PRO A 45 6.38 16.78 10.50
N PRO A 46 7.25 16.95 9.47
CA PRO A 46 7.66 18.28 9.02
C PRO A 46 6.52 19.15 8.47
N ASP A 47 5.46 18.54 7.93
CA ASP A 47 4.30 19.24 7.34
C ASP A 47 3.00 18.99 8.11
N ALA A 48 3.09 18.52 9.36
CA ALA A 48 1.91 18.29 10.20
C ALA A 48 1.06 19.56 10.34
N GLY A 49 -0.26 19.41 10.22
CA GLY A 49 -1.24 20.51 10.21
C GLY A 49 -1.54 21.11 8.84
N LYS A 50 -0.80 20.72 7.78
CA LYS A 50 -1.12 21.06 6.39
C LYS A 50 -2.02 19.98 5.76
N THR A 51 -2.44 20.24 4.53
CA THR A 51 -3.22 19.31 3.69
C THR A 51 -2.51 19.05 2.37
N ASN A 52 -2.54 17.80 1.90
CA ASN A 52 -2.14 17.44 0.55
C ASN A 52 -3.34 17.48 -0.40
N GLU A 53 -3.11 18.01 -1.59
CA GLU A 53 -4.07 18.06 -2.69
C GLU A 53 -3.87 16.87 -3.63
N ILE A 54 -4.84 15.96 -3.66
CA ILE A 54 -4.83 14.79 -4.55
C ILE A 54 -6.00 14.88 -5.53
N ILE A 55 -5.70 14.83 -6.82
CA ILE A 55 -6.73 14.81 -7.87
C ILE A 55 -7.16 13.36 -8.09
N CYS A 56 -8.47 13.11 -7.99
CA CYS A 56 -9.10 11.83 -8.29
C CYS A 56 -10.12 12.04 -9.42
N GLY A 57 -9.69 11.82 -10.67
CA GLY A 57 -10.49 12.16 -11.84
C GLY A 57 -10.63 13.68 -11.98
N THR A 58 -11.85 14.19 -11.83
CA THR A 58 -12.15 15.63 -11.85
C THR A 58 -12.26 16.25 -10.46
N GLU A 59 -12.20 15.44 -9.40
CA GLU A 59 -12.36 15.90 -8.02
C GLU A 59 -11.01 16.20 -7.37
N LEU A 60 -10.94 17.30 -6.62
CA LEU A 60 -9.81 17.65 -5.77
C LEU A 60 -10.08 17.21 -4.34
N VAL A 61 -9.29 16.26 -3.83
CA VAL A 61 -9.41 15.70 -2.48
C VAL A 61 -8.33 16.30 -1.59
N MET A 62 -8.76 16.97 -0.51
CA MET A 62 -7.89 17.54 0.51
C MET A 62 -7.63 16.50 1.60
N ILE A 63 -6.39 16.06 1.76
CA ILE A 63 -6.03 15.00 2.72
C ILE A 63 -5.15 15.58 3.83
N PRO A 64 -5.56 15.51 5.11
CA PRO A 64 -4.80 16.08 6.22
C PRO A 64 -3.47 15.34 6.46
N ILE A 65 -2.48 16.10 6.95
CA ILE A 65 -1.17 15.60 7.36
C ILE A 65 -1.06 15.70 8.88
N TYR A 66 -0.80 14.56 9.53
CA TYR A 66 -0.62 14.43 10.97
C TYR A 66 0.84 14.21 11.35
N LYS A 67 1.13 14.39 12.64
CA LYS A 67 2.47 14.13 13.18
C LYS A 67 2.68 12.65 13.49
N THR A 68 1.63 11.95 13.91
CA THR A 68 1.69 10.54 14.31
C THR A 68 0.58 9.72 13.68
N VAL A 69 0.78 8.40 13.57
CA VAL A 69 -0.26 7.45 13.14
C VAL A 69 -1.43 7.47 14.12
N ALA A 70 -1.17 7.60 15.42
CA ALA A 70 -2.21 7.67 16.45
C ALA A 70 -3.12 8.89 16.31
N GLU A 71 -2.58 10.06 15.95
CA GLU A 71 -3.39 11.26 15.66
C GLU A 71 -4.26 11.05 14.41
N ALA A 72 -3.70 10.41 13.38
CA ALA A 72 -4.41 10.11 12.15
C ALA A 72 -5.57 9.13 12.40
N THR A 73 -5.34 8.03 13.12
CA THR A 73 -6.37 7.02 13.43
C THR A 73 -7.40 7.55 14.44
N ALA A 74 -7.03 8.46 15.35
CA ALA A 74 -7.99 9.13 16.23
C ALA A 74 -8.95 10.05 15.46
N SER A 75 -8.44 10.72 14.41
CA SER A 75 -9.26 11.60 13.55
C SER A 75 -10.06 10.82 12.50
N HIS A 76 -9.52 9.67 12.07
CA HIS A 76 -10.07 8.81 11.03
C HIS A 76 -10.10 7.34 11.52
N PRO A 77 -11.11 6.95 12.32
CA PRO A 77 -11.20 5.63 12.94
C PRO A 77 -11.32 4.48 11.94
N GLU A 78 -11.68 4.76 10.69
CA GLU A 78 -11.79 3.78 9.62
C GLU A 78 -10.43 3.27 9.11
N ILE A 79 -9.35 4.02 9.35
CA ILE A 79 -8.00 3.67 8.91
C ILE A 79 -7.58 2.33 9.51
N ASN A 80 -7.27 1.38 8.62
CA ASN A 80 -6.88 0.02 9.02
C ASN A 80 -5.58 -0.44 8.37
N THR A 81 -5.01 0.35 7.46
CA THR A 81 -3.81 0.01 6.71
C THR A 81 -2.82 1.16 6.71
N SER A 82 -1.55 0.87 6.98
CA SER A 82 -0.47 1.85 6.88
C SER A 82 0.43 1.54 5.70
N LEU A 83 0.68 2.54 4.85
CA LEU A 83 1.56 2.44 3.69
C LEU A 83 2.81 3.29 3.94
N VAL A 84 3.97 2.64 4.05
CA VAL A 84 5.23 3.26 4.50
C VAL A 84 6.10 3.64 3.29
N TYR A 85 6.25 4.95 3.10
CA TYR A 85 7.10 5.64 2.12
C TYR A 85 8.13 6.53 2.85
N ILE A 86 8.76 5.99 3.89
CA ILE A 86 9.82 6.66 4.67
C ILE A 86 11.19 6.16 4.18
N GLY A 87 12.24 6.97 4.26
CA GLY A 87 13.61 6.51 3.99
C GLY A 87 14.06 5.38 4.93
N ALA A 88 15.05 4.58 4.51
CA ALA A 88 15.53 3.41 5.27
C ALA A 88 16.02 3.78 6.68
N ASP A 89 16.57 4.99 6.85
CA ASP A 89 17.02 5.58 8.11
C ASP A 89 15.92 5.66 9.19
N ARG A 90 14.66 5.82 8.76
CA ARG A 90 13.52 6.05 9.66
C ARG A 90 12.39 5.03 9.49
N ALA A 91 12.50 4.14 8.52
CA ALA A 91 11.47 3.14 8.21
C ALA A 91 11.16 2.21 9.39
N TYR A 92 12.17 1.84 10.20
CA TYR A 92 11.96 1.03 11.40
C TYR A 92 11.03 1.72 12.40
N VAL A 93 11.30 2.99 12.72
CA VAL A 93 10.52 3.74 13.73
C VAL A 93 9.08 3.96 13.27
N GLY A 94 8.88 4.44 12.03
CA GLY A 94 7.52 4.66 11.51
C GLY A 94 6.70 3.38 11.34
N THR A 95 7.35 2.26 11.00
CA THR A 95 6.66 0.97 10.91
C THR A 95 6.32 0.42 12.28
N MET A 96 7.21 0.57 13.25
CA MET A 96 6.93 0.19 14.64
C MET A 96 5.76 1.00 15.21
N GLU A 97 5.70 2.29 14.91
CA GLU A 97 4.57 3.16 15.28
C GLU A 97 3.25 2.63 14.71
N ALA A 98 3.19 2.35 13.40
CA ALA A 98 1.99 1.79 12.77
C ALA A 98 1.64 0.39 13.31
N LEU A 99 2.62 -0.48 13.55
CA LEU A 99 2.37 -1.80 14.13
C LEU A 99 1.82 -1.70 15.55
N ASN A 100 2.14 -0.66 16.33
CA ASN A 100 1.62 -0.49 17.68
C ASN A 100 0.22 0.15 17.73
N ASP A 101 -0.24 0.79 16.66
CA ASP A 101 -1.58 1.39 16.62
C ASP A 101 -2.67 0.32 16.54
N PRO A 102 -3.65 0.25 17.47
CA PRO A 102 -4.64 -0.83 17.51
C PRO A 102 -5.58 -0.90 16.29
N HIS A 103 -5.77 0.18 15.53
CA HIS A 103 -6.64 0.21 14.36
C HIS A 103 -5.96 -0.39 13.13
N ILE A 104 -4.63 -0.28 13.05
CA ILE A 104 -3.85 -0.78 11.92
C ILE A 104 -3.73 -2.31 11.98
N LYS A 105 -4.28 -2.98 10.97
CA LYS A 105 -4.21 -4.43 10.79
C LYS A 105 -3.12 -4.84 9.79
N THR A 106 -2.88 -4.00 8.80
CA THR A 106 -1.92 -4.26 7.72
C THR A 106 -0.93 -3.10 7.60
N VAL A 107 0.36 -3.42 7.52
CA VAL A 107 1.41 -2.46 7.20
C VAL A 107 2.11 -2.91 5.93
N SER A 108 2.20 -2.04 4.92
CA SER A 108 2.90 -2.30 3.67
C SER A 108 4.07 -1.33 3.54
N MET A 109 5.30 -1.84 3.54
CA MET A 109 6.52 -1.04 3.47
C MET A 109 7.16 -1.11 2.09
N ILE A 110 7.23 0.05 1.44
CA ILE A 110 7.80 0.21 0.11
C ILE A 110 9.30 0.49 0.16
N THR A 111 9.79 0.98 1.30
CA THR A 111 11.19 1.33 1.52
C THR A 111 12.13 0.17 1.22
N GLU A 112 13.10 0.43 0.33
CA GLU A 112 14.22 -0.47 0.06
C GLU A 112 15.43 -0.14 0.94
N GLY A 113 16.30 -1.13 1.15
CA GLY A 113 17.57 -0.97 1.88
C GLY A 113 17.41 -0.90 3.40
N VAL A 114 16.33 -1.44 3.95
CA VAL A 114 16.15 -1.56 5.39
C VAL A 114 17.15 -2.58 5.94
N PRO A 115 17.88 -2.28 7.03
CA PRO A 115 18.79 -3.24 7.63
C PRO A 115 18.08 -4.56 7.98
N GLU A 116 18.70 -5.71 7.66
CA GLU A 116 18.08 -7.03 7.89
C GLU A 116 17.67 -7.26 9.35
N LYS A 117 18.44 -6.71 10.30
CA LYS A 117 18.12 -6.75 11.73
C LYS A 117 16.76 -6.10 12.00
N ASP A 118 16.52 -4.93 11.41
CA ASP A 118 15.29 -4.16 11.61
C ASP A 118 14.12 -4.87 10.95
N ALA A 119 14.29 -5.40 9.73
CA ALA A 119 13.29 -6.23 9.06
C ALA A 119 12.87 -7.45 9.90
N LYS A 120 13.83 -8.16 10.50
CA LYS A 120 13.56 -9.30 11.41
C LYS A 120 12.77 -8.87 12.64
N LEU A 121 13.13 -7.75 13.26
CA LEU A 121 12.45 -7.23 14.44
C LEU A 121 11.01 -6.81 14.12
N LEU A 122 10.80 -6.12 12.99
CA LEU A 122 9.48 -5.71 12.51
C LEU A 122 8.60 -6.92 12.21
N GLY A 123 9.10 -7.91 11.46
CA GLY A 123 8.36 -9.12 11.15
C GLY A 123 8.00 -9.93 12.40
N LYS A 124 8.93 -10.05 13.36
CA LYS A 124 8.66 -10.72 14.65
C LYS A 124 7.59 -9.98 15.45
N HIS A 125 7.65 -8.65 15.48
CA HIS A 125 6.70 -7.82 16.21
C HIS A 125 5.29 -7.87 15.59
N ALA A 126 5.20 -7.76 14.26
CA ALA A 126 3.94 -7.90 13.53
C ALA A 126 3.26 -9.25 13.82
N ARG A 127 4.02 -10.36 13.78
CA ARG A 127 3.51 -11.69 14.13
C ARG A 127 3.03 -11.77 15.59
N LYS A 128 3.77 -11.18 16.53
CA LYS A 128 3.37 -11.13 17.95
C LYS A 128 2.02 -10.42 18.13
N LEU A 129 1.74 -9.40 17.32
CA LEU A 129 0.50 -8.62 17.37
C LEU A 129 -0.62 -9.19 16.49
N GLY A 130 -0.38 -10.27 15.74
CA GLY A 130 -1.36 -10.81 14.80
C GLY A 130 -1.66 -9.88 13.62
N LYS A 131 -0.69 -9.05 13.23
CA LYS A 131 -0.83 -8.08 12.13
C LYS A 131 -0.05 -8.52 10.90
N THR A 132 -0.53 -8.11 9.73
CA THR A 132 0.16 -8.37 8.46
C THR A 132 1.22 -7.31 8.22
N PHE A 133 2.46 -7.74 7.95
CA PHE A 133 3.54 -6.86 7.52
C PHE A 133 4.05 -7.29 6.14
N ASN A 134 3.68 -6.52 5.12
CA ASN A 134 4.11 -6.72 3.73
C ASN A 134 5.34 -5.85 3.44
N GLY A 135 6.45 -6.43 2.98
CA GLY A 135 7.75 -5.76 2.83
C GLY A 135 8.80 -6.23 3.85
N PRO A 136 9.96 -5.55 4.00
CA PRO A 136 10.38 -4.34 3.28
C PRO A 136 10.55 -4.54 1.76
N SER A 137 10.85 -3.46 1.04
CA SER A 137 11.06 -3.48 -0.41
C SER A 137 9.85 -4.01 -1.21
N SER A 138 8.64 -3.82 -0.69
CA SER A 138 7.40 -4.20 -1.38
C SER A 138 7.07 -3.20 -2.49
N ILE A 139 6.50 -3.66 -3.62
CA ILE A 139 5.86 -2.75 -4.59
C ILE A 139 4.41 -2.40 -4.20
N GLY A 140 3.87 -3.11 -3.21
CA GLY A 140 2.50 -2.98 -2.71
C GLY A 140 1.59 -4.15 -3.10
N VAL A 141 0.29 -3.88 -3.10
CA VAL A 141 -0.77 -4.87 -3.33
C VAL A 141 -1.84 -4.27 -4.24
N VAL A 142 -2.32 -5.02 -5.23
CA VAL A 142 -3.50 -4.63 -6.02
C VAL A 142 -4.52 -5.76 -6.02
N SER A 143 -5.72 -5.43 -5.60
CA SER A 143 -6.92 -6.25 -5.77
C SER A 143 -7.77 -5.63 -6.87
N ALA A 144 -7.86 -6.34 -8.00
CA ALA A 144 -8.50 -5.83 -9.20
C ALA A 144 -9.99 -5.52 -8.95
N GLY A 145 -10.43 -4.33 -9.37
CA GLY A 145 -11.78 -3.83 -9.11
C GLY A 145 -12.05 -3.36 -7.66
N GLU A 146 -11.10 -3.49 -6.73
CA GLU A 146 -11.36 -3.20 -5.31
C GLU A 146 -10.40 -2.16 -4.70
N CYS A 147 -9.10 -2.44 -4.67
CA CYS A 147 -8.15 -1.61 -3.95
C CYS A 147 -6.73 -1.75 -4.50
N ARG A 148 -5.97 -0.66 -4.43
CA ARG A 148 -4.55 -0.63 -4.78
C ARG A 148 -3.78 0.06 -3.68
N LEU A 149 -2.71 -0.56 -3.21
CA LEU A 149 -1.74 -0.02 -2.26
C LEU A 149 -0.42 0.20 -3.01
N GLY A 150 0.04 1.46 -3.05
CA GLY A 150 1.28 1.82 -3.72
C GLY A 150 1.16 1.87 -5.25
N VAL A 151 2.22 1.46 -5.94
CA VAL A 151 2.40 1.68 -7.39
C VAL A 151 2.40 0.39 -8.23
N ILE A 152 2.11 -0.75 -7.61
CA ILE A 152 1.91 -2.03 -8.31
C ILE A 152 0.86 -1.90 -9.43
N GLY A 153 1.09 -2.50 -10.60
CA GLY A 153 0.25 -2.31 -11.80
C GLY A 153 0.62 -1.09 -12.65
N GLY A 154 1.57 -0.25 -12.23
CA GLY A 154 2.16 0.80 -13.08
C GLY A 154 1.27 2.02 -13.33
N ALA A 155 1.45 2.66 -14.48
CA ALA A 155 0.69 3.84 -14.89
C ALA A 155 -0.73 3.48 -15.36
N PHE A 156 -1.59 4.49 -15.47
CA PHE A 156 -3.02 4.34 -15.77
C PHE A 156 -3.30 3.52 -17.04
N ASP A 157 -2.55 3.77 -18.10
CA ASP A 157 -2.60 3.00 -19.35
C ASP A 157 -2.38 1.50 -19.14
N ASN A 158 -1.39 1.14 -18.31
CA ASN A 158 -1.13 -0.25 -17.96
C ASN A 158 -2.25 -0.86 -17.10
N LEU A 159 -2.86 -0.10 -16.18
CA LEU A 159 -4.00 -0.59 -15.40
C LEU A 159 -5.18 -0.99 -16.32
N VAL A 160 -5.45 -0.18 -17.34
CA VAL A 160 -6.50 -0.42 -18.33
C VAL A 160 -6.13 -1.60 -19.22
N ALA A 161 -4.91 -1.63 -19.76
CA ALA A 161 -4.43 -2.71 -20.62
C ALA A 161 -4.46 -4.07 -19.90
N CYS A 162 -4.07 -4.09 -18.62
CA CYS A 162 -4.08 -5.28 -17.78
C CYS A 162 -5.47 -5.61 -17.18
N LYS A 163 -6.52 -4.87 -17.55
CA LYS A 163 -7.91 -5.13 -17.13
C LYS A 163 -8.12 -5.09 -15.60
N LEU A 164 -7.31 -4.32 -14.86
CA LEU A 164 -7.32 -4.27 -13.39
C LEU A 164 -8.55 -3.59 -12.78
N TYR A 165 -9.45 -3.06 -13.61
CA TYR A 165 -10.72 -2.47 -13.17
C TYR A 165 -11.79 -3.51 -12.80
N ARG A 166 -11.57 -4.79 -13.08
CA ARG A 166 -12.47 -5.88 -12.69
C ARG A 166 -11.69 -7.10 -12.20
N PRO A 167 -12.23 -7.91 -11.28
CA PRO A 167 -11.58 -9.14 -10.84
C PRO A 167 -11.60 -10.20 -11.95
N GLY A 168 -10.50 -10.95 -12.07
CA GLY A 168 -10.43 -12.25 -12.74
C GLY A 168 -10.38 -13.39 -11.71
N SER A 169 -9.66 -14.47 -12.02
CA SER A 169 -9.59 -15.67 -11.18
C SER A 169 -8.20 -16.00 -10.62
N PHE A 170 -7.13 -15.33 -11.08
CA PHE A 170 -5.75 -15.68 -10.72
C PHE A 170 -5.19 -14.83 -9.57
N GLY A 171 -4.70 -15.49 -8.52
CA GLY A 171 -3.90 -14.83 -7.47
C GLY A 171 -2.43 -14.79 -7.84
N VAL A 172 -1.75 -13.68 -7.60
CA VAL A 172 -0.31 -13.50 -7.89
C VAL A 172 0.43 -13.09 -6.62
N ILE A 173 1.51 -13.78 -6.30
CA ILE A 173 2.42 -13.40 -5.23
C ILE A 173 3.86 -13.52 -5.74
N THR A 174 4.68 -12.51 -5.49
CA THR A 174 6.07 -12.50 -5.94
C THR A 174 6.92 -11.56 -5.09
N LYS A 175 8.22 -11.83 -5.04
CA LYS A 175 9.20 -10.93 -4.43
C LYS A 175 9.54 -9.72 -5.31
N SER A 176 9.51 -9.89 -6.64
CA SER A 176 9.94 -8.85 -7.58
C SER A 176 8.75 -8.00 -8.03
N GLY A 177 8.84 -6.69 -7.78
CA GLY A 177 7.83 -5.73 -8.25
C GLY A 177 7.72 -5.67 -9.77
N GLY A 178 8.85 -5.72 -10.48
CA GLY A 178 8.86 -5.74 -11.95
C GLY A 178 8.19 -6.99 -12.50
N LEU A 179 8.54 -8.18 -11.96
CA LEU A 179 7.90 -9.43 -12.37
C LEU A 179 6.42 -9.49 -11.97
N SER A 180 6.00 -8.77 -10.92
CA SER A 180 4.57 -8.65 -10.57
C SER A 180 3.78 -8.10 -11.76
N ASN A 181 4.27 -7.01 -12.36
CA ASN A 181 3.59 -6.37 -13.48
C ASN A 181 3.61 -7.25 -14.74
N GLU A 182 4.71 -7.99 -14.97
CA GLU A 182 4.79 -8.93 -16.09
C GLU A 182 3.77 -10.07 -15.94
N ILE A 183 3.67 -10.67 -14.75
CA ILE A 183 2.69 -11.74 -14.50
C ILE A 183 1.26 -11.19 -14.62
N ILE A 184 0.99 -9.99 -14.10
CA ILE A 184 -0.30 -9.31 -14.26
C ILE A 184 -0.63 -9.16 -15.76
N TRP A 185 0.34 -8.72 -16.56
CA TRP A 185 0.17 -8.57 -17.99
C TRP A 185 -0.13 -9.92 -18.66
N ILE A 186 0.66 -10.96 -18.40
CA ILE A 186 0.46 -12.32 -18.93
C ILE A 186 -0.95 -12.83 -18.57
N CYS A 187 -1.37 -12.72 -17.30
CA CYS A 187 -2.72 -13.10 -16.87
C CYS A 187 -3.81 -12.31 -17.60
N SER A 188 -3.59 -11.03 -17.92
CA SER A 188 -4.57 -10.22 -18.65
C SER A 188 -4.75 -10.60 -20.12
N GLN A 189 -3.68 -11.12 -20.75
CA GLN A 189 -3.66 -11.50 -22.16
C GLN A 189 -4.13 -12.94 -22.36
N PHE A 190 -3.69 -13.86 -21.50
CA PHE A 190 -3.85 -15.29 -21.69
C PHE A 190 -4.83 -15.94 -20.70
N ALA A 191 -5.42 -15.17 -19.78
CA ALA A 191 -6.45 -15.61 -18.85
C ALA A 191 -7.56 -14.55 -18.66
N ASP A 192 -8.42 -14.73 -17.66
CA ASP A 192 -9.53 -13.82 -17.36
C ASP A 192 -9.12 -12.57 -16.54
N GLY A 193 -7.92 -12.58 -15.97
CA GLY A 193 -7.32 -11.51 -15.18
C GLY A 193 -6.92 -11.99 -13.78
N ILE A 194 -6.47 -11.05 -12.95
CA ILE A 194 -6.07 -11.35 -11.56
C ILE A 194 -7.19 -11.03 -10.56
N THR A 195 -7.17 -11.71 -9.41
CA THR A 195 -7.93 -11.33 -8.21
C THR A 195 -7.12 -10.31 -7.40
N THR A 196 -6.02 -10.77 -6.81
CA THR A 196 -5.07 -9.95 -6.05
C THR A 196 -3.64 -10.29 -6.48
N ALA A 197 -2.82 -9.26 -6.68
CA ALA A 197 -1.37 -9.37 -6.79
C ALA A 197 -0.68 -8.75 -5.58
N ILE A 198 0.23 -9.49 -4.96
CA ILE A 198 1.02 -9.07 -3.79
C ILE A 198 2.50 -9.11 -4.16
N GLY A 199 3.17 -7.96 -4.05
CA GLY A 199 4.62 -7.90 -4.10
C GLY A 199 5.21 -7.96 -2.69
N ILE A 200 5.61 -9.12 -2.18
CA ILE A 200 6.09 -9.27 -0.79
C ILE A 200 7.44 -8.61 -0.51
N GLY A 201 8.18 -8.28 -1.57
CA GLY A 201 9.46 -7.60 -1.53
C GLY A 201 10.68 -8.51 -1.66
N GLY A 202 11.79 -7.92 -2.12
CA GLY A 202 13.02 -8.62 -2.49
C GLY A 202 13.96 -8.93 -1.33
N ASP A 203 13.69 -8.41 -0.14
CA ASP A 203 14.59 -8.53 1.01
C ASP A 203 14.74 -9.98 1.49
N ALA A 204 15.87 -10.25 2.16
CA ALA A 204 16.19 -11.57 2.69
C ALA A 204 15.14 -12.06 3.73
N TYR A 205 14.55 -11.13 4.49
CA TYR A 205 13.59 -11.42 5.56
C TYR A 205 12.31 -10.60 5.37
N PRO A 206 11.43 -10.98 4.42
CA PRO A 206 10.15 -10.30 4.26
C PRO A 206 9.26 -10.59 5.48
N GLY A 207 8.37 -9.65 5.80
CA GLY A 207 7.42 -9.76 6.91
C GLY A 207 6.37 -10.84 6.71
N THR A 208 6.00 -11.07 5.45
CA THR A 208 5.10 -12.13 4.96
C THR A 208 5.82 -12.95 3.90
N ASP A 209 5.55 -14.25 3.85
CA ASP A 209 6.10 -15.14 2.83
C ASP A 209 5.01 -15.64 1.87
N TYR A 210 5.25 -16.78 1.20
CA TYR A 210 4.33 -17.34 0.21
C TYR A 210 3.17 -18.14 0.83
N VAL A 211 3.18 -18.40 2.13
CA VAL A 211 2.25 -19.30 2.84
C VAL A 211 1.29 -18.51 3.74
#